data_AF-A0A7J9K5Z9-F1
#
_entry.id   AF-A0A7J9K5Z9-F1
#
_cell.length_a   1.000
_cell.length_b   1.000
_cell.length_c   1.000
_cell.angle_alpha   90.00
_cell.angle_beta   90.00
_cell.angle_gamma   90.00
#
_symmetry.space_group_name_H-M   'P 1'
#
loop_
_entity.id
_entity.type
_entity.pdbx_description
1 polymer ?
#
loop_
_entity_poly.entity_id
_entity_poly.type
_entity_poly.pdbx_seq_one_letter_code
_entity_poly.pdbx_strand_id
1 'polypeptide(L)'
;MTMFRRECESLRLNDFPTAERLQWHGHTPGKPDWSDTSRFVAFTLIDSVKGEIYVAFNTSHLPVTITLPDRPGYRWEPLVDTSKPAPFDFLSNEVPERDIAIKQYAHFLDANLYPMLSYSSIQKNCNEVTNKAMCKAIEYFAISAPTKSFPILSIVGVRWHPPPQGWFKVNTNGFALSNPGNVEA
;
A
#
# COMPACT_ATOMS: atom_id res chain seq x y z
N MET A 1 7.81 0.71 17.13
CA MET A 1 7.79 2.15 16.77
C MET A 1 9.17 2.76 16.49
N THR A 2 10.20 2.52 17.31
CA THR A 2 11.55 3.12 17.11
C THR A 2 12.20 2.76 15.77
N MET A 3 12.03 1.51 15.31
CA MET A 3 12.52 1.05 14.00
C MET A 3 11.82 1.80 12.85
N PHE A 4 10.50 1.97 12.93
CA PHE A 4 9.73 2.71 11.93
C PHE A 4 10.22 4.16 11.80
N ARG A 5 10.39 4.88 12.93
CA ARG A 5 10.95 6.24 12.92
C ARG A 5 12.33 6.31 12.27
N ARG A 6 13.15 5.26 12.42
CA ARG A 6 14.49 5.22 11.84
C ARG A 6 14.46 5.09 10.31
N GLU A 7 13.47 4.37 9.78
CA GLU A 7 13.26 4.14 8.34
C GLU A 7 12.51 5.27 7.63
N CYS A 8 11.78 6.09 8.36
CA CYS A 8 11.03 7.22 7.80
C CYS A 8 11.93 8.46 7.76
N GLU A 9 12.45 8.79 6.58
CA GLU A 9 13.33 9.95 6.38
C GLU A 9 12.61 11.26 6.73
N SER A 10 11.33 11.34 6.39
CA SER A 10 10.48 12.49 6.66
C SER A 10 10.31 12.82 8.14
N LEU A 11 10.44 11.84 9.05
CA LEU A 11 10.36 12.06 10.49
C LEU A 11 11.71 12.46 11.13
N ARG A 12 12.76 12.59 10.30
CA ARG A 12 14.14 12.82 10.72
C ARG A 12 14.82 13.91 9.87
N LEU A 13 14.06 14.92 9.46
CA LEU A 13 14.60 16.05 8.72
C LEU A 13 15.63 16.82 9.55
N ASN A 14 16.71 17.24 8.87
CA ASN A 14 17.71 18.12 9.48
C ASN A 14 17.23 19.57 9.54
N ASP A 15 16.33 19.95 8.64
CA ASP A 15 15.74 21.28 8.53
C ASP A 15 14.23 21.25 8.77
N PHE A 16 13.64 22.41 9.01
CA PHE A 16 12.19 22.53 9.13
C PHE A 16 11.49 22.15 7.82
N PRO A 17 10.36 21.41 7.87
CA PRO A 17 9.62 21.04 6.68
C PRO A 17 9.02 22.27 5.99
N THR A 18 9.06 22.27 4.66
CA THR A 18 8.41 23.29 3.83
C THR A 18 6.93 22.99 3.63
N ALA A 19 6.16 23.98 3.17
CA ALA A 19 4.73 23.80 2.84
C ALA A 19 4.48 22.82 1.66
N GLU A 20 5.50 22.57 0.84
CA GLU A 20 5.45 21.54 -0.21
C GLU A 20 5.56 20.15 0.38
N ARG A 21 6.32 20.01 1.48
CA ARG A 21 6.62 18.73 2.10
C ARG A 21 5.60 18.33 3.16
N LEU A 22 5.04 19.30 3.88
CA LEU A 22 4.08 19.11 4.96
C LEU A 22 2.81 19.92 4.70
N GLN A 23 1.67 19.24 4.66
CA GLN A 23 0.36 19.88 4.51
C GLN A 23 -0.49 19.61 5.75
N TRP A 24 -1.11 20.66 6.32
CA TRP A 24 -1.99 20.52 7.47
C TRP A 24 -3.45 20.27 7.05
N HIS A 25 -4.16 19.45 7.83
CA HIS A 25 -5.56 19.10 7.60
C HIS A 25 -6.35 19.14 8.93
N GLY A 26 -7.66 19.31 8.81
CA GLY A 26 -8.61 19.07 9.90
C GLY A 26 -9.42 17.82 9.60
N HIS A 27 -10.70 17.80 9.98
CA HIS A 27 -11.62 16.71 9.60
C HIS A 27 -11.76 16.56 8.07
N THR A 28 -11.44 17.61 7.31
CA THR A 28 -11.38 17.61 5.86
C THR A 28 -9.99 18.08 5.37
N PRO A 29 -9.53 17.60 4.19
CA PRO A 29 -8.21 17.94 3.67
C PRO A 29 -8.03 19.46 3.47
N GLY A 30 -6.90 20.00 3.93
CA GLY A 30 -6.51 21.40 3.67
C GLY A 30 -7.27 22.41 4.52
N LYS A 31 -8.07 21.95 5.49
CA LYS A 31 -8.87 22.79 6.38
C LYS A 31 -8.54 22.50 7.86
N PRO A 32 -7.32 22.82 8.33
CA PRO A 32 -6.97 22.68 9.74
C PRO A 32 -7.78 23.65 10.61
N ASP A 33 -8.09 23.23 11.84
CA ASP A 33 -8.72 24.07 12.85
C ASP A 33 -7.68 24.46 13.91
N TRP A 34 -7.31 25.74 13.91
CA TRP A 34 -6.35 26.35 14.84
C TRP A 34 -7.00 27.14 15.97
N SER A 35 -8.31 26.99 16.19
CA SER A 35 -8.98 27.59 17.33
C SER A 35 -8.48 26.98 18.65
N ASP A 36 -8.57 27.74 19.75
CA ASP A 36 -8.18 27.26 21.09
C ASP A 36 -9.01 26.05 21.57
N THR A 37 -10.19 25.88 20.99
CA THR A 37 -11.11 24.77 21.26
C THR A 37 -10.82 23.54 20.40
N SER A 38 -9.92 23.62 19.42
CA SER A 38 -9.60 22.51 18.53
C SER A 38 -9.08 21.30 19.31
N ARG A 39 -9.59 20.13 18.96
CA ARG A 39 -9.19 18.83 19.51
C ARG A 39 -8.76 17.85 18.42
N PHE A 40 -8.45 18.37 17.25
CA PHE A 40 -8.06 17.58 16.10
C PHE A 40 -6.97 18.27 15.29
N VAL A 41 -5.91 17.54 14.97
CA VAL A 41 -4.89 17.98 14.02
C VAL A 41 -4.45 16.81 13.16
N ALA A 42 -4.26 17.06 11.87
CA ALA A 42 -3.71 16.09 10.96
C ALA A 42 -2.75 16.75 9.98
N PHE A 43 -1.85 15.95 9.41
CA PHE A 43 -0.96 16.40 8.35
C PHE A 43 -0.57 15.25 7.43
N THR A 44 -0.30 15.57 6.16
CA THR A 44 0.52 14.71 5.30
C THR A 44 1.96 15.15 5.32
N LEU A 45 2.86 14.19 5.11
CA LEU A 45 4.28 14.43 5.01
C LEU A 45 4.87 13.57 3.90
N ILE A 46 5.55 14.22 2.95
CA ILE A 46 6.21 13.53 1.83
C ILE A 46 7.51 12.90 2.33
N ASP A 47 7.66 11.61 2.05
CA ASP A 47 8.80 10.78 2.40
C ASP A 47 9.43 10.18 1.15
N SER A 48 10.73 10.40 0.95
CA SER A 48 11.43 9.89 -0.23
C SER A 48 11.47 8.35 -0.32
N VAL A 49 11.31 7.66 0.81
CA VAL A 49 11.40 6.20 0.93
C VAL A 49 10.02 5.54 1.04
N LYS A 50 9.11 6.12 1.83
CA LYS A 50 7.77 5.60 2.12
C LYS A 50 6.68 6.26 1.27
N GLY A 51 7.03 7.20 0.37
CA GLY A 51 6.11 7.94 -0.49
C GLY A 51 5.47 9.11 0.23
N GLU A 52 4.35 8.87 0.89
CA GLU A 52 3.66 9.90 1.69
C GLU A 52 3.04 9.25 2.91
N ILE A 53 3.12 9.92 4.06
CA ILE A 53 2.46 9.48 5.29
C ILE A 53 1.37 10.47 5.66
N TYR A 54 0.27 9.98 6.21
CA TYR A 54 -0.78 10.78 6.82
C TYR A 54 -0.82 10.48 8.30
N VAL A 55 -0.77 11.51 9.14
CA VAL A 55 -0.82 11.40 10.60
C VAL A 55 -2.00 12.23 11.09
N ALA A 56 -2.79 11.69 12.01
CA ALA A 56 -3.84 12.45 12.68
C ALA A 56 -3.91 12.14 14.18
N PHE A 57 -4.26 13.16 14.96
CA PHE A 57 -4.45 13.10 16.40
C PHE A 57 -5.85 13.61 16.73
N ASN A 58 -6.68 12.74 17.28
CA ASN A 58 -7.95 13.10 17.90
C ASN A 58 -7.77 13.14 19.42
N THR A 59 -7.69 14.34 19.98
CA THR A 59 -7.62 14.56 21.44
C THR A 59 -9.00 14.86 22.04
N SER A 60 -10.07 14.73 21.25
CA SER A 60 -11.44 14.86 21.71
C SER A 60 -11.90 13.61 22.45
N HIS A 61 -12.87 13.81 23.35
CA HIS A 61 -13.64 12.73 23.97
C HIS A 61 -14.66 12.09 23.01
N LEU A 62 -14.88 12.67 21.83
CA LEU A 62 -15.81 12.18 20.81
C LEU A 62 -15.07 11.47 19.67
N PRO A 63 -15.65 10.40 19.11
CA PRO A 63 -15.17 9.81 17.86
C PRO A 63 -15.48 10.75 16.68
N VAL A 64 -14.65 10.68 15.64
CA VAL A 64 -14.77 11.50 14.44
C VAL A 64 -14.55 10.66 13.19
N THR A 65 -15.27 10.96 12.11
CA THR A 65 -14.96 10.43 10.78
C THR A 65 -14.24 11.50 9.99
N ILE A 66 -13.01 11.20 9.56
CA ILE A 66 -12.18 12.14 8.81
C ILE A 66 -12.17 11.79 7.33
N THR A 67 -11.99 12.80 6.49
CA THR A 67 -11.74 12.62 5.05
C THR A 67 -10.25 12.70 4.78
N LEU A 68 -9.70 11.66 4.17
CA LEU A 68 -8.30 11.58 3.77
C LEU A 68 -8.08 12.37 2.47
N PRO A 69 -6.89 12.99 2.26
CA PRO A 69 -6.58 13.67 1.01
C PRO A 69 -6.61 12.70 -0.17
N ASP A 70 -7.26 13.09 -1.27
CA ASP A 70 -7.27 12.28 -2.48
C ASP A 70 -5.90 12.27 -3.15
N ARG A 71 -5.51 11.11 -3.66
CA ARG A 71 -4.23 10.85 -4.33
C ARG A 71 -4.49 9.93 -5.52
N PRO A 72 -4.71 10.47 -6.73
CA PRO A 72 -5.04 9.67 -7.90
C PRO A 72 -3.99 8.59 -8.17
N GLY A 73 -4.43 7.33 -8.28
CA GLY A 73 -3.54 6.17 -8.48
C GLY A 73 -2.88 5.65 -7.21
N TYR A 74 -3.17 6.22 -6.04
CA TYR A 74 -2.67 5.78 -4.75
C TYR A 74 -3.84 5.48 -3.79
N ARG A 75 -3.55 4.73 -2.73
CA ARG A 75 -4.50 4.44 -1.66
C ARG A 75 -3.83 4.52 -0.31
N TRP A 76 -4.54 5.08 0.67
CA TRP A 76 -4.11 5.09 2.05
C TRP A 76 -4.26 3.70 2.68
N GLU A 77 -3.17 3.18 3.22
CA GLU A 77 -3.17 1.92 3.96
C GLU A 77 -2.97 2.16 5.46
N PRO A 78 -3.71 1.45 6.32
CA PRO A 78 -3.58 1.56 7.77
C PRO A 78 -2.24 0.99 8.21
N LEU A 79 -1.49 1.76 9.01
CA LEU A 79 -0.26 1.30 9.64
C LEU A 79 -0.36 1.36 11.17
N VAL A 80 -0.75 2.51 11.71
CA VAL A 80 -0.90 2.70 13.17
C VAL A 80 -2.31 3.18 13.48
N ASP A 81 -2.91 2.60 14.51
CA ASP A 81 -4.15 3.07 15.11
C ASP A 81 -4.17 2.73 16.61
N THR A 82 -3.92 3.74 17.45
CA THR A 82 -3.81 3.53 18.90
C THR A 82 -5.13 3.20 19.59
N SER A 83 -6.25 3.23 18.86
CA SER A 83 -7.55 2.82 19.39
C SER A 83 -7.78 1.31 19.33
N LYS A 84 -6.89 0.57 18.63
CA LYS A 84 -6.98 -0.88 18.49
C LYS A 84 -6.19 -1.58 19.59
N PRO A 85 -6.61 -2.77 20.04
CA PRO A 85 -5.80 -3.57 20.95
C PRO A 85 -4.57 -4.11 20.22
N ALA A 86 -3.47 -4.29 20.96
CA ALA A 86 -2.32 -5.02 20.45
C ALA A 86 -2.72 -6.45 20.03
N PRO A 87 -2.18 -6.98 18.92
CA PRO A 87 -1.13 -6.43 18.06
C PRO A 87 -1.63 -5.55 16.88
N PHE A 88 -2.93 -5.24 16.83
CA PHE A 88 -3.56 -4.53 15.71
C PHE A 88 -3.41 -3.00 15.78
N ASP A 89 -2.86 -2.49 16.87
CA ASP A 89 -2.46 -1.09 17.03
C ASP A 89 -1.32 -0.68 16.09
N PHE A 90 -0.50 -1.65 15.68
CA PHE A 90 0.58 -1.48 14.70
C PHE A 90 0.57 -2.62 13.65
N LEU A 91 -0.06 -2.38 12.50
CA LEU A 91 -0.27 -3.35 11.42
C LEU A 91 1.00 -3.63 10.57
N SER A 92 2.05 -4.09 11.24
CA SER A 92 3.26 -4.60 10.59
C SER A 92 3.02 -5.91 9.85
N ASN A 93 3.95 -6.30 8.98
CA ASN A 93 3.89 -7.55 8.21
C ASN A 93 3.91 -8.82 9.10
N GLU A 94 4.30 -8.69 10.36
CA GLU A 94 4.41 -9.80 11.32
C GLU A 94 3.08 -10.06 12.05
N VAL A 95 2.09 -9.17 11.93
CA VAL A 95 0.80 -9.31 12.61
C VAL A 95 -0.04 -10.42 11.96
N PRO A 96 -0.43 -11.45 12.71
CA PRO A 96 -1.36 -12.46 12.21
C PRO A 96 -2.67 -11.81 11.76
N GLU A 97 -3.26 -12.32 10.68
CA GLU A 97 -4.57 -11.85 10.18
C GLU A 97 -4.60 -10.37 9.76
N ARG A 98 -3.44 -9.74 9.50
CA ARG A 98 -3.32 -8.37 8.99
C ARG A 98 -4.27 -8.07 7.83
N ASP A 99 -4.36 -8.98 6.85
CA ASP A 99 -5.22 -8.80 5.69
C ASP A 99 -6.71 -8.78 6.03
N ILE A 100 -7.13 -9.53 7.06
CA ILE A 100 -8.51 -9.53 7.54
C ILE A 100 -8.79 -8.19 8.23
N ALA A 101 -7.88 -7.74 9.10
CA ALA A 101 -7.99 -6.43 9.75
C ALA A 101 -8.06 -5.29 8.73
N ILE A 102 -7.23 -5.30 7.68
CA ILE A 102 -7.27 -4.28 6.61
C ILE A 102 -8.60 -4.30 5.85
N LYS A 103 -9.13 -5.49 5.55
CA LYS A 103 -10.43 -5.64 4.85
C LYS A 103 -11.58 -5.01 5.64
N GLN A 104 -11.55 -5.03 6.97
CA GLN A 104 -12.58 -4.39 7.79
C GLN A 104 -12.69 -2.88 7.52
N TYR A 105 -11.58 -2.23 7.16
CA TYR A 105 -11.54 -0.80 6.84
C TYR A 105 -11.66 -0.51 5.34
N ALA A 106 -11.74 -1.53 4.48
CA ALA A 106 -11.60 -1.35 3.04
C ALA A 106 -12.65 -0.37 2.48
N HIS A 107 -13.91 -0.55 2.84
CA HIS A 107 -15.00 0.31 2.38
C HIS A 107 -14.84 1.78 2.79
N PHE A 108 -14.29 2.06 3.97
CA PHE A 108 -13.99 3.43 4.41
C PHE A 108 -12.84 4.02 3.57
N LEU A 109 -11.75 3.27 3.42
CA LEU A 109 -10.57 3.71 2.67
C LEU A 109 -10.86 3.90 1.17
N ASP A 110 -11.74 3.09 0.60
CA ASP A 110 -12.18 3.22 -0.80
C ASP A 110 -13.00 4.51 -1.02
N ALA A 111 -13.61 5.04 0.04
CA ALA A 111 -14.29 6.33 0.04
C ALA A 111 -13.40 7.49 0.55
N ASN A 112 -12.10 7.27 0.76
CA ASN A 112 -11.19 8.22 1.42
C ASN A 112 -11.71 8.70 2.79
N LEU A 113 -12.36 7.82 3.54
CA LEU A 113 -12.86 8.09 4.89
C LEU A 113 -12.11 7.24 5.92
N TYR A 114 -12.03 7.74 7.15
CA TYR A 114 -11.55 6.92 8.27
C TYR A 114 -12.24 7.28 9.59
N PRO A 115 -12.87 6.32 10.28
CA PRO A 115 -13.41 6.53 11.61
C PRO A 115 -12.28 6.46 12.66
N MET A 116 -12.07 7.55 13.40
CA MET A 116 -11.17 7.64 14.54
C MET A 116 -11.97 7.62 15.84
N LEU A 117 -11.56 6.79 16.79
CA LEU A 117 -12.13 6.82 18.14
C LEU A 117 -11.63 8.05 18.92
N SER A 118 -12.26 8.31 20.06
CA SER A 118 -11.81 9.35 21.00
C SER A 118 -10.40 9.03 21.51
N TYR A 119 -9.62 10.09 21.80
CA TYR A 119 -8.27 9.98 22.33
C TYR A 119 -7.35 9.03 21.54
N SER A 120 -7.44 9.06 20.21
CA SER A 120 -6.69 8.17 19.33
C SER A 120 -5.78 8.93 18.38
N SER A 121 -4.70 8.26 17.99
CA SER A 121 -3.81 8.72 16.93
C SER A 121 -3.69 7.64 15.87
N ILE A 122 -3.61 8.08 14.63
CA ILE A 122 -3.47 7.19 13.48
C ILE A 122 -2.30 7.63 12.62
N GLN A 123 -1.72 6.65 11.94
CA GLN A 123 -0.79 6.88 10.86
C GLN A 123 -1.13 5.95 9.70
N LYS A 124 -1.16 6.52 8.49
CA LYS A 124 -1.41 5.82 7.22
C LYS A 124 -0.23 6.05 6.29
N ASN A 125 0.05 5.06 5.44
CA ASN A 125 0.99 5.21 4.33
C ASN A 125 0.20 5.32 3.02
N CYS A 126 0.67 6.16 2.11
CA CYS A 126 0.14 6.28 0.77
C CYS A 126 0.91 5.31 -0.13
N ASN A 127 0.25 4.24 -0.56
CA ASN A 127 0.86 3.24 -1.43
C ASN A 127 0.30 3.37 -2.84
N GLU A 128 1.18 3.25 -3.83
CA GLU A 128 0.75 3.22 -5.23
C GLU A 128 -0.18 2.03 -5.44
N VAL A 129 -1.28 2.26 -6.15
CA VAL A 129 -2.12 1.19 -6.65
C VAL A 129 -1.44 0.63 -7.90
N THR A 130 -0.22 0.10 -7.76
CA THR A 130 0.42 -0.69 -8.81
C THR A 130 -0.34 -2.00 -8.91
N ASN A 131 -1.32 -2.03 -9.82
CA ASN A 131 -1.76 -3.21 -10.55
C ASN A 131 -1.87 -4.54 -9.77
N LYS A 132 -2.35 -4.51 -8.51
CA LYS A 132 -2.76 -5.76 -7.83
C LYS A 132 -3.86 -6.47 -8.65
N ALA A 133 -4.57 -5.73 -9.49
CA ALA A 133 -5.46 -6.24 -10.52
C ALA A 133 -4.72 -7.03 -11.63
N MET A 134 -3.58 -6.58 -12.17
CA MET A 134 -2.80 -7.39 -13.12
C MET A 134 -2.19 -8.64 -12.47
N CYS A 135 -1.67 -8.55 -11.25
CA CYS A 135 -1.10 -9.73 -10.58
C CYS A 135 -2.15 -10.79 -10.21
N LYS A 136 -3.37 -10.40 -9.80
CA LYS A 136 -4.48 -11.35 -9.60
C LYS A 136 -5.14 -11.82 -10.90
N ALA A 137 -5.21 -10.98 -11.93
CA ALA A 137 -5.82 -11.36 -13.21
C ALA A 137 -4.98 -12.38 -13.99
N ILE A 138 -3.66 -12.42 -13.78
CA ILE A 138 -2.79 -13.48 -14.32
C ILE A 138 -3.15 -14.85 -13.73
N GLU A 139 -3.70 -14.91 -12.51
CA GLU A 139 -4.08 -16.18 -11.86
C GLU A 139 -5.51 -16.66 -12.20
N TYR A 140 -6.38 -15.80 -12.75
CA TYR A 140 -7.82 -16.14 -12.93
C TYR A 140 -8.30 -16.29 -14.38
N PHE A 141 -7.50 -15.95 -15.40
CA PHE A 141 -7.89 -16.17 -16.80
C PHE A 141 -7.01 -17.23 -17.48
N ALA A 142 -7.27 -18.49 -17.12
CA ALA A 142 -7.10 -19.62 -18.03
C ALA A 142 -8.40 -20.42 -18.06
N ILE A 143 -9.45 -19.84 -18.65
CA ILE A 143 -10.61 -20.60 -19.12
C ILE A 143 -10.81 -20.30 -20.60
N SER A 144 -10.73 -21.38 -21.36
CA SER A 144 -10.81 -21.51 -22.80
C SER A 144 -12.03 -20.83 -23.42
N ALA A 145 -11.82 -19.86 -24.33
CA ALA A 145 -12.60 -19.63 -25.55
C ALA A 145 -12.09 -18.37 -26.30
N PRO A 146 -12.16 -18.32 -27.65
CA PRO A 146 -11.49 -17.32 -28.44
C PRO A 146 -12.30 -16.02 -28.50
N THR A 147 -11.71 -14.89 -28.11
CA THR A 147 -12.24 -13.56 -28.46
C THR A 147 -11.13 -12.72 -29.09
N LYS A 148 -11.47 -12.14 -30.25
CA LYS A 148 -10.56 -11.44 -31.17
C LYS A 148 -9.95 -10.20 -30.50
N SER A 149 -8.63 -10.06 -30.61
CA SER A 149 -7.89 -8.86 -30.20
C SER A 149 -7.97 -7.77 -31.26
N PHE A 150 -8.15 -6.51 -30.82
CA PHE A 150 -7.85 -5.32 -31.62
C PHE A 150 -6.37 -4.93 -31.41
N PRO A 151 -5.68 -4.39 -32.42
CA PRO A 151 -4.22 -4.26 -32.36
C PRO A 151 -3.81 -3.04 -31.53
N ILE A 152 -2.92 -3.27 -30.55
CA ILE A 152 -2.06 -2.23 -29.96
C ILE A 152 -0.74 -2.28 -30.72
N LEU A 153 -0.25 -1.09 -31.14
CA LEU A 153 0.97 -0.93 -31.92
C LEU A 153 2.21 -1.55 -31.22
N SER A 154 3.03 -2.19 -32.06
CA SER A 154 4.13 -3.09 -31.72
C SER A 154 5.29 -2.44 -30.96
N ILE A 155 5.58 -2.95 -29.76
CA ILE A 155 6.93 -2.90 -29.18
C ILE A 155 7.70 -4.14 -29.68
N VAL A 156 8.79 -3.85 -30.38
CA VAL A 156 9.93 -4.70 -30.77
C VAL A 156 9.76 -6.21 -30.48
N GLY A 157 9.47 -6.99 -31.53
CA GLY A 157 9.38 -8.44 -31.44
C GLY A 157 10.74 -9.11 -31.30
N VAL A 158 11.12 -9.45 -30.07
CA VAL A 158 12.20 -10.43 -29.85
C VAL A 158 11.58 -11.81 -29.79
N ARG A 159 11.81 -12.61 -30.84
CA ARG A 159 11.33 -14.00 -30.94
C ARG A 159 12.47 -14.95 -30.58
N TRP A 160 12.38 -15.57 -29.42
CA TRP A 160 13.32 -16.62 -29.02
C TRP A 160 13.08 -17.89 -29.85
N HIS A 161 14.14 -18.47 -30.39
CA HIS A 161 14.11 -19.73 -31.15
C HIS A 161 14.94 -20.76 -30.38
N PRO A 162 14.34 -21.89 -29.93
CA PRO A 162 15.12 -22.98 -29.35
C PRO A 162 16.00 -23.61 -30.44
N PRO A 163 17.27 -23.93 -30.16
CA PRO A 163 18.13 -24.55 -31.15
C PRO A 163 17.95 -26.08 -31.19
N PRO A 164 18.43 -26.74 -32.25
CA PRO A 164 17.85 -28.01 -32.71
C PRO A 164 18.18 -29.28 -31.91
N GLN A 165 19.03 -29.22 -30.87
CA GLN A 165 19.48 -30.42 -30.15
C GLN A 165 19.35 -30.24 -28.62
N GLY A 166 18.58 -31.14 -27.99
CA GLY A 166 18.34 -31.39 -26.55
C GLY A 166 18.65 -30.28 -25.53
N TRP A 167 17.61 -29.75 -24.88
CA TRP A 167 17.75 -28.71 -23.84
C TRP A 167 17.10 -29.18 -22.54
N PHE A 168 17.80 -29.00 -21.42
CA PHE A 168 17.26 -29.24 -20.09
C PHE A 168 16.81 -27.93 -19.44
N LYS A 169 15.56 -27.92 -18.96
CA LYS A 169 15.03 -26.85 -18.13
C LYS A 169 15.62 -26.98 -16.73
N VAL A 170 16.31 -25.94 -16.26
CA VAL A 170 16.81 -25.86 -14.88
C VAL A 170 15.79 -25.11 -14.03
N ASN A 171 15.49 -25.60 -12.83
CA ASN A 171 14.62 -24.90 -11.89
C ASN A 171 15.33 -23.69 -11.28
N THR A 172 14.56 -22.77 -10.68
CA THR A 172 15.05 -21.48 -10.12
C THR A 172 16.14 -21.61 -9.05
N ASN A 173 16.41 -22.82 -8.56
CA ASN A 173 17.45 -23.14 -7.57
C ASN A 173 18.71 -23.82 -8.16
N GLY A 174 18.84 -23.94 -9.48
CA GLY A 174 20.08 -24.36 -10.16
C GLY A 174 20.37 -25.86 -10.23
N PHE A 175 19.50 -26.73 -9.72
CA PHE A 175 19.66 -28.20 -9.79
C PHE A 175 18.66 -28.85 -10.76
N ALA A 176 19.08 -29.94 -11.42
CA ALA A 176 18.30 -30.64 -12.46
C ALA A 176 17.89 -32.09 -12.09
N LEU A 177 17.90 -32.44 -10.80
CA LEU A 177 17.87 -33.84 -10.35
C LEU A 177 16.48 -34.47 -10.08
N SER A 178 15.40 -33.97 -10.69
CA SER A 178 14.10 -34.61 -10.51
C SER A 178 13.16 -34.42 -11.70
N ASN A 179 13.62 -34.83 -12.88
CA ASN A 179 12.71 -35.17 -13.95
C ASN A 179 13.01 -36.62 -14.38
N PRO A 180 12.14 -37.61 -14.06
CA PRO A 180 12.21 -38.92 -14.70
C PRO A 180 11.73 -38.74 -16.14
N GLY A 181 12.63 -38.25 -16.99
CA GLY A 181 12.41 -38.19 -18.43
C GLY A 181 12.30 -39.62 -18.94
N ASN A 182 11.18 -39.90 -19.60
CA ASN A 182 10.93 -41.11 -20.37
C ASN A 182 12.17 -41.44 -21.20
N VAL A 183 12.86 -42.54 -20.86
CA VAL A 183 13.85 -43.15 -21.74
C VAL A 183 13.04 -44.09 -22.62
N GLU A 184 12.81 -43.68 -23.86
CA GLU A 184 12.64 -44.63 -24.97
C GLU A 184 12.92 -43.89 -26.28
N ALA A 185 13.77 -44.52 -27.09
CA ALA A 185 14.25 -44.09 -28.38
C ALA A 185 13.27 -44.45 -29.50
#